data_AF-A0A945UTB4-F1
#
_entry.id   AF-A0A945UTB4-F1
#
_cell.length_a   1.000
_cell.length_b   1.000
_cell.length_c   1.000
_cell.angle_alpha   90.00
_cell.angle_beta   90.00
_cell.angle_gamma   90.00
#
_symmetry.space_group_name_H-M   'P 1'
#
loop_
_entity.id
_entity.type
_entity.pdbx_description
1 polymer ?
#
loop_
_entity_poly.entity_id
_entity_poly.type
_entity_poly.pdbx_seq_one_letter_code
_entity_poly.pdbx_strand_id
1 'polypeptide(L)'
;MKRIIPFIVLGLGLVVVLRSIFPSSTESDFDLEGFSRLPVLADGRIKPFDTVGRTTLLMLQSRQAVYLEDGSKITPNQWLLDALFRPNEVDAYRTFKIENLEALDLIGQTDETLKREYDSTVARFMAVLGFLPSRHSRFSFDQLESYLAEIDRQAGLAGELEAPQRSPFQRAVLKLRNNLVLYQQVKHSLILPEDVDFLTLLQELQENYGPGIAAVRARSQGEEHDEELAEQMLDAGQIFLRMDNLANLLPLPPLGEDTSDHLWQKTGRGLLESFQSGMVNPYAMAYAGLGRAWRDQSPETFNTIVELYTAQLDNKFSAQMKKADAERKFNAAAPFYTSLLIYVFAFLIAFASW
;
A
#
# COMPACT_ATOMS: atom_id res chain seq x y z
N MET A 1 -24.59 42.10 -21.11
CA MET A 1 -24.33 40.98 -20.15
C MET A 1 -23.76 39.72 -20.80
N LYS A 2 -24.16 39.31 -22.02
CA LYS A 2 -23.65 38.07 -22.68
C LYS A 2 -22.13 38.01 -22.95
N ARG A 3 -21.43 39.14 -23.05
CA ARG A 3 -19.98 39.17 -23.33
C ARG A 3 -19.06 38.87 -22.13
N ILE A 4 -19.57 38.95 -20.90
CA ILE A 4 -18.75 38.78 -19.68
C ILE A 4 -18.78 37.32 -19.20
N ILE A 5 -19.84 36.58 -19.54
CA ILE A 5 -20.05 35.19 -19.14
C ILE A 5 -18.88 34.27 -19.55
N PRO A 6 -18.33 34.34 -20.79
CA PRO A 6 -17.19 33.50 -21.17
C PRO A 6 -15.94 33.74 -20.31
N PHE A 7 -15.68 35.00 -19.94
CA PHE A 7 -14.53 35.34 -19.09
C PHE A 7 -14.72 34.92 -17.64
N ILE A 8 -15.95 34.95 -17.11
CA ILE A 8 -16.27 34.42 -15.77
C ILE A 8 -16.09 32.90 -15.76
N VAL A 9 -16.59 32.18 -16.78
CA VAL A 9 -16.43 30.72 -16.89
C VAL A 9 -14.96 30.34 -17.07
N LEU A 10 -14.21 31.08 -17.90
CA LEU A 10 -12.76 30.90 -18.04
C LEU A 10 -12.04 31.14 -16.72
N GLY A 11 -12.34 32.23 -16.02
CA GLY A 11 -11.72 32.54 -14.72
C GLY A 11 -12.03 31.48 -13.67
N LEU A 12 -13.28 31.03 -13.57
CA LEU A 12 -13.68 29.96 -12.65
C LEU A 12 -13.03 28.63 -13.00
N GLY A 13 -12.94 28.30 -14.30
CA GLY A 13 -12.27 27.11 -14.79
C GLY A 13 -10.77 27.13 -14.53
N LEU A 14 -10.13 28.29 -14.72
CA LEU A 14 -8.72 28.48 -14.39
C LEU A 14 -8.49 28.30 -12.89
N VAL A 15 -9.36 28.85 -12.04
CA VAL A 15 -9.28 28.68 -10.58
C VAL A 15 -9.48 27.21 -10.17
N VAL A 16 -10.41 26.48 -10.78
CA VAL A 16 -10.62 25.03 -10.51
C VAL A 16 -9.42 24.21 -10.97
N VAL A 17 -8.88 24.47 -12.16
CA VAL A 17 -7.69 23.79 -12.68
C VAL A 17 -6.47 24.10 -11.81
N LEU A 18 -6.22 25.37 -11.49
CA LEU A 18 -5.14 25.78 -10.60
C LEU A 18 -5.29 25.14 -9.23
N ARG A 19 -6.48 25.16 -8.62
CA ARG A 19 -6.76 24.50 -7.35
C ARG A 19 -6.63 22.98 -7.41
N SER A 20 -6.85 22.35 -8.55
CA SER A 20 -6.62 20.92 -8.76
C SER A 20 -5.14 20.57 -8.95
N ILE A 21 -4.31 21.54 -9.38
CA ILE A 21 -2.86 21.39 -9.53
C ILE A 21 -2.14 21.56 -8.19
N PHE A 22 -2.69 22.38 -7.28
CA PHE A 22 -2.19 22.49 -5.92
C PHE A 22 -2.87 21.42 -5.04
N PRO A 23 -2.16 20.34 -4.64
CA PRO A 23 -2.76 19.33 -3.79
C PRO A 23 -3.26 19.98 -2.49
N SER A 24 -4.46 19.59 -2.05
CA SER A 24 -4.86 19.86 -0.66
C SER A 24 -3.94 19.02 0.22
N SER A 25 -2.86 19.62 0.72
CA SER A 25 -2.13 19.05 1.84
C SER A 25 -3.12 19.02 3.00
N THR A 26 -3.65 17.85 3.34
CA THR A 26 -4.00 17.61 4.73
C THR A 26 -2.68 17.82 5.47
N GLU A 27 -2.55 18.88 6.26
CA GLU A 27 -1.34 19.15 7.04
C GLU A 27 -1.06 17.90 7.88
N SER A 28 -0.02 17.17 7.48
CA SER A 28 0.49 16.00 8.17
C SER A 28 1.87 16.40 8.64
N ASP A 29 2.14 16.22 9.93
CA ASP A 29 3.48 16.47 10.48
C ASP A 29 4.51 15.47 9.92
N PHE A 30 4.05 14.37 9.33
CA PHE A 30 4.87 13.38 8.64
C PHE A 30 5.20 13.78 7.20
N ASP A 31 6.46 13.55 6.80
CA ASP A 31 6.97 13.70 5.44
C ASP A 31 6.50 12.54 4.53
N LEU A 32 5.21 12.55 4.22
CA LEU A 32 4.59 11.58 3.32
C LEU A 32 5.13 11.72 1.90
N GLU A 33 5.56 12.91 1.48
CA GLU A 33 6.13 13.14 0.16
C GLU A 33 7.49 12.45 0.04
N GLY A 34 8.36 12.65 1.04
CA GLY A 34 9.66 12.00 1.14
C GLY A 34 9.56 10.48 1.22
N PHE A 35 8.63 9.92 1.99
CA PHE A 35 8.38 8.47 1.94
C PHE A 35 7.93 8.02 0.55
N SER A 36 6.97 8.74 -0.05
CA SER A 36 6.36 8.34 -1.31
C SER A 36 7.33 8.29 -2.50
N ARG A 37 8.43 9.04 -2.44
CA ARG A 37 9.49 9.05 -3.48
C ARG A 37 10.44 7.86 -3.37
N LEU A 38 10.47 7.16 -2.23
CA LEU A 38 11.39 6.05 -2.03
C LEU A 38 11.14 4.97 -3.10
N PRO A 39 12.20 4.51 -3.79
CA PRO A 39 12.11 3.53 -4.85
C PRO A 39 11.88 2.12 -4.32
N VAL A 40 11.13 1.34 -5.08
CA VAL A 40 10.87 -0.08 -4.86
C VAL A 40 10.77 -0.79 -6.21
N LEU A 41 11.34 -1.99 -6.32
CA LEU A 41 11.13 -2.83 -7.50
C LEU A 41 9.80 -3.58 -7.31
N ALA A 42 8.86 -3.32 -8.22
CA ALA A 42 7.56 -3.99 -8.28
C ALA A 42 7.19 -4.23 -9.76
N ASP A 43 6.58 -5.37 -10.06
CA ASP A 43 6.21 -5.75 -11.43
C ASP A 43 7.41 -5.71 -12.43
N GLY A 44 8.62 -6.00 -11.94
CA GLY A 44 9.84 -6.01 -12.75
C GLY A 44 10.43 -4.63 -13.08
N ARG A 45 9.97 -3.54 -12.44
CA ARG A 45 10.52 -2.19 -12.65
C ARG A 45 10.59 -1.39 -11.35
N ILE A 46 11.60 -0.53 -11.24
CA ILE A 46 11.67 0.47 -10.16
C ILE A 46 10.55 1.50 -10.33
N LYS A 47 9.79 1.71 -9.24
CA LYS A 47 8.67 2.63 -9.13
C LYS A 47 8.72 3.29 -7.74
N PRO A 48 8.13 4.48 -7.56
CA PRO A 48 7.98 5.08 -6.23
C PRO A 48 6.90 4.32 -5.41
N PHE A 49 7.00 4.34 -4.08
CA PHE A 49 5.90 3.85 -3.22
C PHE A 49 4.57 4.58 -3.47
N ASP A 50 4.59 5.84 -3.92
CA ASP A 50 3.36 6.54 -4.37
C ASP A 50 2.59 5.71 -5.41
N THR A 51 3.30 5.17 -6.42
CA THR A 51 2.65 4.35 -7.44
C THR A 51 2.11 3.07 -6.83
N VAL A 52 2.88 2.40 -5.96
CA VAL A 52 2.44 1.16 -5.29
C VAL A 52 1.13 1.40 -4.53
N GLY A 53 1.07 2.41 -3.68
CA GLY A 53 -0.14 2.72 -2.90
C GLY A 53 -1.34 3.02 -3.81
N ARG A 54 -1.15 3.83 -4.86
CA ARG A 54 -2.21 4.17 -5.83
C ARG A 54 -2.70 2.97 -6.62
N THR A 55 -1.79 2.16 -7.15
CA THR A 55 -2.17 1.01 -7.98
C THR A 55 -2.83 -0.07 -7.14
N THR A 56 -2.33 -0.31 -5.92
CA THR A 56 -2.94 -1.26 -5.00
C THR A 56 -4.36 -0.82 -4.65
N LEU A 57 -4.57 0.43 -4.23
CA LEU A 57 -5.92 0.92 -3.95
C LEU A 57 -6.85 0.87 -5.17
N LEU A 58 -6.34 1.14 -6.39
CA LEU A 58 -7.13 0.96 -7.61
C LEU A 58 -7.58 -0.49 -7.80
N MET A 59 -6.70 -1.46 -7.56
CA MET A 59 -7.04 -2.88 -7.67
C MET A 59 -8.06 -3.30 -6.60
N LEU A 60 -7.85 -2.87 -5.35
CA LEU A 60 -8.69 -3.24 -4.20
C LEU A 60 -10.09 -2.59 -4.25
N GLN A 61 -10.16 -1.29 -4.56
CA GLN A 61 -11.40 -0.51 -4.46
C GLN A 61 -11.75 0.36 -5.68
N SER A 62 -10.99 0.28 -6.76
CA SER A 62 -11.21 1.10 -7.97
C SER A 62 -11.17 2.61 -7.69
N ARG A 63 -10.51 3.02 -6.61
CA ARG A 63 -10.29 4.40 -6.18
C ARG A 63 -8.89 4.53 -5.60
N GLN A 64 -8.30 5.71 -5.68
CA GLN A 64 -7.00 6.02 -5.09
C GLN A 64 -7.15 6.78 -3.75
N ALA A 65 -8.19 6.50 -2.97
CA ALA A 65 -8.39 7.09 -1.65
C ALA A 65 -9.36 6.23 -0.86
N VAL A 66 -9.10 6.04 0.43
CA VAL A 66 -10.02 5.40 1.37
C VAL A 66 -10.75 6.50 2.14
N TYR A 67 -12.02 6.27 2.45
CA TYR A 67 -12.81 7.13 3.32
C TYR A 67 -13.19 6.33 4.55
N LEU A 68 -12.86 6.86 5.73
CA LEU A 68 -13.26 6.26 7.01
C LEU A 68 -14.74 6.55 7.28
N GLU A 69 -15.29 5.93 8.33
CA GLU A 69 -16.71 6.04 8.67
C GLU A 69 -17.11 7.46 9.09
N ASP A 70 -16.19 8.21 9.69
CA ASP A 70 -16.35 9.62 10.04
C ASP A 70 -16.26 10.57 8.82
N GLY A 71 -16.04 10.02 7.62
CA GLY A 71 -15.88 10.76 6.36
C GLY A 71 -14.48 11.29 6.11
N SER A 72 -13.54 11.09 7.02
CA SER A 72 -12.13 11.47 6.83
C SER A 72 -11.51 10.71 5.65
N LYS A 73 -10.67 11.41 4.89
CA LYS A 73 -10.04 10.88 3.68
C LYS A 73 -8.62 10.46 3.97
N ILE A 74 -8.33 9.18 3.75
CA ILE A 74 -6.97 8.63 3.80
C ILE A 74 -6.36 8.65 2.39
N THR A 75 -5.18 9.25 2.29
CA THR A 75 -4.42 9.34 1.04
C THR A 75 -3.79 7.98 0.68
N PRO A 76 -3.41 7.73 -0.59
CA PRO A 76 -2.70 6.50 -0.96
C PRO A 76 -1.46 6.20 -0.12
N ASN A 77 -0.68 7.24 0.19
CA ASN A 77 0.60 7.10 0.88
C ASN A 77 0.39 6.83 2.37
N GLN A 78 -0.58 7.51 3.00
CA GLN A 78 -0.98 7.22 4.36
C GLN A 78 -1.56 5.80 4.49
N TRP A 79 -2.46 5.42 3.57
CA TRP A 79 -3.01 4.06 3.53
C TRP A 79 -1.92 3.01 3.38
N LEU A 80 -0.92 3.27 2.52
CA LEU A 80 0.19 2.34 2.31
C LEU A 80 1.06 2.23 3.56
N LEU A 81 1.35 3.33 4.25
CA LEU A 81 2.07 3.30 5.53
C LEU A 81 1.30 2.50 6.58
N ASP A 82 -0.02 2.69 6.68
CA ASP A 82 -0.86 1.92 7.59
C ASP A 82 -0.84 0.42 7.21
N ALA A 83 -0.95 0.09 5.92
CA ALA A 83 -0.84 -1.29 5.45
C ALA A 83 0.52 -1.92 5.76
N LEU A 84 1.60 -1.16 5.68
CA LEU A 84 2.95 -1.67 5.89
C LEU A 84 3.33 -1.77 7.38
N PHE A 85 2.81 -0.87 8.21
CA PHE A 85 3.33 -0.67 9.57
C PHE A 85 2.26 -0.69 10.67
N ARG A 86 0.98 -0.55 10.33
CA ARG A 86 -0.18 -0.63 11.25
C ARG A 86 -1.26 -1.58 10.72
N PRO A 87 -0.91 -2.85 10.47
CA PRO A 87 -1.79 -3.87 9.90
C PRO A 87 -3.13 -3.97 10.66
N ASN A 88 -3.09 -3.94 12.00
CA ASN A 88 -4.29 -4.05 12.83
C ASN A 88 -5.23 -2.85 12.67
N GLU A 89 -4.71 -1.65 12.37
CA GLU A 89 -5.55 -0.47 12.13
C GLU A 89 -6.10 -0.47 10.71
N VAL A 90 -5.28 -0.80 9.71
CA VAL A 90 -5.68 -0.80 8.30
C VAL A 90 -6.68 -1.93 7.98
N ASP A 91 -6.69 -3.01 8.75
CA ASP A 91 -7.62 -4.13 8.57
C ASP A 91 -9.08 -3.73 8.84
N ALA A 92 -9.30 -2.67 9.62
CA ALA A 92 -10.61 -2.05 9.83
C ALA A 92 -11.03 -1.13 8.67
N TYR A 93 -10.12 -0.73 7.78
CA TYR A 93 -10.44 0.18 6.69
C TYR A 93 -11.21 -0.51 5.58
N ARG A 94 -12.34 0.09 5.15
CA ARG A 94 -13.21 -0.44 4.08
C ARG A 94 -12.56 -0.31 2.69
N THR A 95 -11.61 -1.19 2.39
CA THR A 95 -10.69 -1.12 1.23
C THR A 95 -11.05 -2.10 0.11
N PHE A 96 -11.90 -3.11 0.35
CA PHE A 96 -12.22 -4.13 -0.66
C PHE A 96 -13.56 -3.87 -1.32
N LYS A 97 -13.56 -3.56 -2.62
CA LYS A 97 -14.81 -3.33 -3.36
C LYS A 97 -15.41 -4.64 -3.86
N ILE A 98 -16.65 -4.93 -3.48
CA ILE A 98 -17.43 -6.09 -3.91
C ILE A 98 -18.77 -5.61 -4.46
N GLU A 99 -19.08 -6.00 -5.70
CA GLU A 99 -20.29 -5.57 -6.43
C GLU A 99 -21.18 -6.72 -6.89
N ASN A 100 -20.63 -7.93 -7.02
CA ASN A 100 -21.39 -9.08 -7.47
C ASN A 100 -22.29 -9.59 -6.32
N LEU A 101 -23.59 -9.74 -6.59
CA LEU A 101 -24.58 -10.11 -5.57
C LEU A 101 -24.29 -11.49 -4.96
N GLU A 102 -24.01 -12.51 -5.79
CA GLU A 102 -23.68 -13.85 -5.29
C GLU A 102 -22.39 -13.85 -4.44
N ALA A 103 -21.41 -13.00 -4.77
CA ALA A 103 -20.21 -12.83 -3.96
C ALA A 103 -20.47 -12.07 -2.65
N LEU A 104 -21.47 -11.18 -2.61
CA LEU A 104 -21.93 -10.52 -1.39
C LEU A 104 -22.70 -11.51 -0.50
N ASP A 105 -23.54 -12.36 -1.09
CA ASP A 105 -24.23 -13.44 -0.38
C ASP A 105 -23.23 -14.42 0.26
N LEU A 106 -22.13 -14.74 -0.45
CA LEU A 106 -21.04 -15.59 0.04
C LEU A 106 -20.42 -15.08 1.35
N ILE A 107 -20.32 -13.76 1.50
CA ILE A 107 -19.75 -13.11 2.69
C ILE A 107 -20.84 -12.63 3.66
N GLY A 108 -22.03 -13.25 3.59
CA GLY A 108 -23.15 -13.01 4.51
C GLY A 108 -23.78 -11.62 4.42
N GLN A 109 -23.56 -10.87 3.33
CA GLN A 109 -24.16 -9.57 3.15
C GLN A 109 -25.54 -9.68 2.51
N THR A 110 -26.49 -8.89 3.01
CA THR A 110 -27.88 -8.86 2.51
C THR A 110 -28.25 -7.46 2.05
N ASP A 111 -29.35 -7.33 1.30
CA ASP A 111 -29.85 -6.02 0.86
C ASP A 111 -30.08 -5.04 2.02
N GLU A 112 -30.42 -5.54 3.22
CA GLU A 112 -30.59 -4.73 4.43
C GLU A 112 -29.24 -4.24 4.99
N THR A 113 -28.24 -5.13 5.14
CA THR A 113 -26.92 -4.76 5.67
C THR A 113 -26.16 -3.83 4.72
N LEU A 114 -26.44 -3.93 3.42
CA LEU A 114 -25.82 -3.10 2.40
C LEU A 114 -26.44 -1.71 2.31
N LYS A 115 -27.64 -1.47 2.84
CA LYS A 115 -28.35 -0.22 2.64
C LYS A 115 -27.59 0.96 3.25
N ARG A 116 -27.38 2.02 2.46
CA ARG A 116 -26.81 3.28 2.94
C ARG A 116 -27.90 4.19 3.49
N GLU A 117 -27.71 4.64 4.71
CA GLU A 117 -28.52 5.71 5.30
C GLU A 117 -27.85 7.06 5.07
N TYR A 118 -28.68 8.05 4.75
CA TYR A 118 -28.26 9.42 4.54
C TYR A 118 -29.08 10.31 5.49
N ASP A 119 -28.37 11.08 6.32
CA ASP A 119 -28.97 12.00 7.29
C ASP A 119 -29.68 13.17 6.60
N SER A 120 -29.10 13.67 5.51
CA SER A 120 -29.65 14.80 4.77
C SER A 120 -30.76 14.38 3.81
N THR A 121 -31.91 15.07 3.85
CA THR A 121 -33.01 14.93 2.88
C THR A 121 -32.56 15.10 1.43
N VAL A 122 -31.68 16.08 1.16
CA VAL A 122 -31.11 16.28 -0.19
C VAL A 122 -30.29 15.07 -0.64
N ALA A 123 -29.39 14.56 0.20
CA ALA A 123 -28.62 13.36 -0.10
C ALA A 123 -29.52 12.13 -0.31
N ARG A 124 -30.56 11.96 0.52
CA ARG A 124 -31.54 10.87 0.35
C ARG A 124 -32.27 10.97 -0.99
N PHE A 125 -32.71 12.17 -1.38
CA PHE A 125 -33.33 12.42 -2.68
C PHE A 125 -32.36 12.16 -3.84
N MET A 126 -31.11 12.60 -3.73
CA MET A 126 -30.05 12.34 -4.71
C MET A 126 -29.73 10.84 -4.83
N ALA A 127 -29.79 10.08 -3.74
CA ALA A 127 -29.64 8.62 -3.77
C ALA A 127 -30.80 7.92 -4.49
N VAL A 128 -32.05 8.37 -4.26
CA VAL A 128 -33.23 7.87 -4.98
C VAL A 128 -33.14 8.14 -6.48
N LEU A 129 -32.63 9.31 -6.87
CA LEU A 129 -32.41 9.67 -8.27
C LEU A 129 -31.17 9.00 -8.90
N GLY A 130 -30.43 8.18 -8.15
CA GLY A 130 -29.25 7.46 -8.65
C GLY A 130 -27.98 8.30 -8.75
N PHE A 131 -27.97 9.53 -8.22
CA PHE A 131 -26.77 10.38 -8.16
C PHE A 131 -25.84 10.01 -6.99
N LEU A 132 -26.35 9.34 -5.96
CA LEU A 132 -25.56 8.82 -4.83
C LEU A 132 -25.75 7.31 -4.70
N PRO A 133 -24.73 6.57 -4.24
CA PRO A 133 -24.82 5.12 -4.10
C PRO A 133 -25.81 4.73 -2.99
N SER A 134 -26.80 3.91 -3.30
CA SER A 134 -27.80 3.43 -2.34
C SER A 134 -27.29 2.30 -1.44
N ARG A 135 -26.15 1.68 -1.79
CA ARG A 135 -25.56 0.54 -1.07
C ARG A 135 -24.10 0.76 -0.71
N HIS A 136 -23.65 0.21 0.42
CA HIS A 136 -22.25 -0.03 0.72
C HIS A 136 -21.71 -1.10 -0.23
N SER A 137 -20.52 -0.89 -0.75
CA SER A 137 -19.86 -1.81 -1.69
C SER A 137 -18.39 -2.02 -1.35
N ARG A 138 -17.96 -1.52 -0.18
CA ARG A 138 -16.59 -1.62 0.30
C ARG A 138 -16.60 -2.21 1.70
N PHE A 139 -15.73 -3.20 1.90
CA PHE A 139 -15.62 -3.98 3.13
C PHE A 139 -14.19 -3.91 3.65
N SER A 140 -14.04 -4.04 4.96
CA SER A 140 -12.73 -4.12 5.62
C SER A 140 -12.16 -5.52 5.55
N PHE A 141 -10.88 -5.69 5.88
CA PHE A 141 -10.29 -7.04 5.97
C PHE A 141 -10.92 -7.82 7.12
N ASP A 142 -11.13 -7.18 8.27
CA ASP A 142 -11.79 -7.79 9.44
C ASP A 142 -13.16 -8.40 9.10
N GLN A 143 -13.95 -7.69 8.27
CA GLN A 143 -15.26 -8.16 7.83
C GLN A 143 -15.18 -9.39 6.94
N LEU A 144 -14.06 -9.60 6.26
CA LEU A 144 -13.84 -10.69 5.32
C LEU A 144 -13.09 -11.88 5.95
N GLU A 145 -12.45 -11.68 7.10
CA GLU A 145 -11.57 -12.66 7.75
C GLU A 145 -12.26 -14.01 7.97
N SER A 146 -13.49 -13.98 8.52
CA SER A 146 -14.28 -15.19 8.78
C SER A 146 -14.70 -15.95 7.52
N TYR A 147 -14.58 -15.33 6.35
CA TYR A 147 -14.98 -15.88 5.05
C TYR A 147 -13.79 -16.28 4.18
N LEU A 148 -12.54 -16.07 4.61
CA LEU A 148 -11.34 -16.31 3.80
C LEU A 148 -11.27 -17.75 3.28
N ALA A 149 -11.54 -18.74 4.13
CA ALA A 149 -11.50 -20.15 3.75
C ALA A 149 -12.51 -20.48 2.65
N GLU A 150 -13.70 -19.91 2.72
CA GLU A 150 -14.74 -20.12 1.71
C GLU A 150 -14.42 -19.38 0.40
N ILE A 151 -13.90 -18.16 0.48
CA ILE A 151 -13.43 -17.39 -0.67
C ILE A 151 -12.32 -18.17 -1.40
N ASP A 152 -11.35 -18.71 -0.66
CA ASP A 152 -10.26 -19.51 -1.23
C ASP A 152 -10.78 -20.80 -1.88
N ARG A 153 -11.71 -21.50 -1.24
CA ARG A 153 -12.33 -22.72 -1.79
C ARG A 153 -13.01 -22.43 -3.13
N GLN A 154 -13.87 -21.42 -3.19
CA GLN A 154 -14.62 -21.04 -4.39
C GLN A 154 -13.69 -20.52 -5.51
N ALA A 155 -12.66 -19.76 -5.14
CA ALA A 155 -11.66 -19.29 -6.08
C ALA A 155 -10.80 -20.43 -6.64
N GLY A 156 -10.49 -21.46 -5.84
CA GLY A 156 -9.82 -22.67 -6.29
C GLY A 156 -10.61 -23.37 -7.39
N LEU A 157 -11.91 -23.62 -7.15
CA LEU A 157 -12.83 -24.20 -8.14
C LEU A 157 -12.93 -23.35 -9.42
N ALA A 158 -13.00 -22.02 -9.26
CA ALA A 158 -13.04 -21.09 -10.39
C ALA A 158 -11.72 -21.06 -11.19
N GLY A 159 -10.58 -21.33 -10.53
CA GLY A 159 -9.25 -21.33 -11.13
C GLY A 159 -8.99 -22.50 -12.07
N GLU A 160 -9.64 -23.64 -11.85
CA GLU A 160 -9.55 -24.84 -12.72
C GLU A 160 -10.18 -24.61 -14.11
N LEU A 161 -11.12 -23.66 -14.21
CA LEU A 161 -11.79 -23.31 -15.45
C LEU A 161 -11.01 -22.27 -16.24
N GLU A 162 -11.05 -22.35 -17.56
CA GLU A 162 -10.50 -21.31 -18.43
C GLU A 162 -11.32 -20.00 -18.34
N ALA A 163 -10.68 -18.85 -18.54
CA ALA A 163 -11.32 -17.54 -18.37
C ALA A 163 -12.68 -17.35 -19.11
N PRO A 164 -12.87 -17.86 -20.35
CA PRO A 164 -14.15 -17.76 -21.05
C PRO A 164 -15.28 -18.59 -20.41
N GLN A 165 -14.93 -19.70 -19.75
CA GLN A 165 -15.87 -20.65 -19.16
C GLN A 165 -16.36 -20.22 -17.77
N ARG A 166 -15.66 -19.28 -17.13
CA ARG A 166 -16.00 -18.80 -15.78
C ARG A 166 -17.28 -17.98 -15.77
N SER A 167 -18.17 -18.28 -14.83
CA SER A 167 -19.36 -17.49 -14.54
C SER A 167 -19.00 -16.09 -13.99
N PRO A 168 -19.94 -15.13 -14.01
CA PRO A 168 -19.72 -13.83 -13.37
C PRO A 168 -19.34 -13.93 -11.88
N PHE A 169 -19.99 -14.83 -11.14
CA PHE A 169 -19.66 -15.11 -9.74
C PHE A 169 -18.22 -15.63 -9.59
N GLN A 170 -17.83 -16.64 -10.37
CA GLN A 170 -16.48 -17.21 -10.34
C GLN A 170 -15.40 -16.17 -10.62
N ARG A 171 -15.64 -15.27 -11.60
CA ARG A 171 -14.74 -14.14 -11.88
C ARG A 171 -14.65 -13.16 -10.71
N ALA A 172 -15.79 -12.86 -10.07
CA ALA A 172 -15.85 -11.96 -8.93
C ALA A 172 -15.11 -12.51 -7.72
N VAL A 173 -15.30 -13.79 -7.38
CA VAL A 173 -14.61 -14.46 -6.28
C VAL A 173 -13.11 -14.56 -6.54
N LEU A 174 -12.69 -14.95 -7.75
CA LEU A 174 -11.28 -14.94 -8.12
C LEU A 174 -10.64 -13.55 -7.98
N LYS A 175 -11.34 -12.51 -8.42
CA LYS A 175 -10.88 -11.13 -8.27
C LYS A 175 -10.74 -10.75 -6.80
N LEU A 176 -11.74 -11.08 -5.97
CA LEU A 176 -11.72 -10.81 -4.53
C LEU A 176 -10.54 -11.53 -3.86
N ARG A 177 -10.34 -12.82 -4.13
CA ARG A 177 -9.21 -13.59 -3.63
C ARG A 177 -7.87 -12.95 -4.04
N ASN A 178 -7.70 -12.63 -5.32
CA ASN A 178 -6.45 -12.02 -5.80
C ASN A 178 -6.19 -10.66 -5.13
N ASN A 179 -7.23 -9.89 -4.87
CA ASN A 179 -7.14 -8.63 -4.12
C ASN A 179 -6.74 -8.87 -2.66
N LEU A 180 -7.30 -9.87 -1.99
CA LEU A 180 -6.93 -10.25 -0.62
C LEU A 180 -5.48 -10.74 -0.54
N VAL A 181 -5.04 -11.55 -1.51
CA VAL A 181 -3.64 -11.98 -1.62
C VAL A 181 -2.74 -10.76 -1.80
N LEU A 182 -3.04 -9.87 -2.77
CA LEU A 182 -2.25 -8.66 -2.99
C LEU A 182 -2.13 -7.81 -1.72
N TYR A 183 -3.22 -7.64 -0.99
CA TYR A 183 -3.25 -6.92 0.28
C TYR A 183 -2.30 -7.54 1.31
N GLN A 184 -2.39 -8.86 1.52
CA GLN A 184 -1.51 -9.58 2.43
C GLN A 184 -0.03 -9.49 1.98
N GLN A 185 0.26 -9.61 0.69
CA GLN A 185 1.63 -9.49 0.17
C GLN A 185 2.22 -8.09 0.46
N VAL A 186 1.41 -7.03 0.33
CA VAL A 186 1.84 -5.67 0.68
C VAL A 186 2.13 -5.58 2.18
N LYS A 187 1.23 -6.06 3.05
CA LYS A 187 1.43 -6.04 4.52
C LYS A 187 2.73 -6.70 4.98
N HIS A 188 3.19 -7.74 4.28
CA HIS A 188 4.38 -8.51 4.65
C HIS A 188 5.66 -8.08 3.90
N SER A 189 5.60 -6.99 3.13
CA SER A 189 6.68 -6.62 2.22
C SER A 189 7.86 -5.89 2.88
N LEU A 190 7.60 -5.05 3.90
CA LEU A 190 8.66 -4.28 4.56
C LEU A 190 9.04 -4.82 5.93
N ILE A 191 8.05 -5.13 6.76
CA ILE A 191 8.23 -5.72 8.09
C ILE A 191 7.25 -6.87 8.27
N LEU A 192 7.46 -7.72 9.27
CA LEU A 192 6.43 -8.67 9.65
C LEU A 192 5.35 -7.92 10.46
N PRO A 193 4.07 -7.99 10.05
CA PRO A 193 2.97 -7.23 10.66
C PRO A 193 2.53 -7.70 12.06
N GLU A 194 3.23 -8.66 12.68
CA GLU A 194 2.86 -9.22 13.99
C GLU A 194 3.27 -8.30 15.16
N ASP A 195 2.84 -8.63 16.39
CA ASP A 195 3.14 -7.94 17.67
C ASP A 195 4.64 -7.86 18.01
N VAL A 196 5.51 -8.27 17.10
CA VAL A 196 6.96 -8.23 17.24
C VAL A 196 7.43 -6.82 16.97
N ASP A 197 8.17 -6.28 17.93
CA ASP A 197 8.89 -5.03 17.72
C ASP A 197 10.09 -5.25 16.79
N PHE A 198 9.82 -5.20 15.48
CA PHE A 198 10.76 -5.59 14.43
C PHE A 198 12.09 -4.85 14.48
N LEU A 199 12.11 -3.57 14.88
CA LEU A 199 13.37 -2.84 15.03
C LEU A 199 14.19 -3.39 16.22
N THR A 200 13.56 -3.78 17.33
CA THR A 200 14.24 -4.40 18.48
C THR A 200 14.78 -5.75 18.07
N LEU A 201 13.99 -6.56 17.35
CA LEU A 201 14.45 -7.82 16.78
C LEU A 201 15.74 -7.63 15.95
N LEU A 202 15.77 -6.64 15.05
CA LEU A 202 16.96 -6.39 14.23
C LEU A 202 18.15 -5.86 15.04
N GLN A 203 17.90 -5.04 16.08
CA GLN A 203 18.96 -4.53 16.96
C GLN A 203 19.60 -5.66 17.77
N GLU A 204 18.79 -6.50 18.41
CA GLU A 204 19.25 -7.67 19.15
C GLU A 204 20.01 -8.65 18.25
N LEU A 205 19.51 -8.86 17.03
CA LEU A 205 20.18 -9.70 16.04
C LEU A 205 21.55 -9.14 15.66
N GLN A 206 21.66 -7.82 15.46
CA GLN A 206 22.93 -7.16 15.16
C GLN A 206 23.96 -7.32 16.29
N GLU A 207 23.52 -7.18 17.54
CA GLU A 207 24.38 -7.32 18.71
C GLU A 207 24.85 -8.76 18.92
N ASN A 208 24.01 -9.73 18.57
CA ASN A 208 24.21 -11.13 18.91
C ASN A 208 24.58 -12.06 17.74
N TYR A 209 24.79 -11.56 16.51
CA TYR A 209 25.09 -12.42 15.35
C TYR A 209 26.23 -13.41 15.58
N GLY A 210 27.37 -12.94 16.06
CA GLY A 210 28.56 -13.78 16.23
C GLY A 210 28.29 -14.96 17.18
N PRO A 211 27.89 -14.68 18.43
CA PRO A 211 27.49 -15.72 19.38
C PRO A 211 26.32 -16.58 18.89
N GLY A 212 25.30 -16.00 18.25
CA GLY A 212 24.08 -16.74 17.88
C GLY A 212 24.27 -17.66 16.68
N ILE A 213 25.04 -17.27 15.67
CA ILE A 213 25.41 -18.17 14.57
C ILE A 213 26.26 -19.33 15.10
N ALA A 214 27.15 -19.07 16.05
CA ALA A 214 27.95 -20.11 16.70
C ALA A 214 27.06 -21.08 17.49
N ALA A 215 26.07 -20.56 18.23
CA ALA A 215 25.12 -21.37 18.99
C ALA A 215 24.26 -22.25 18.08
N VAL A 216 23.72 -21.73 16.97
CA VAL A 216 22.96 -22.52 15.99
C VAL A 216 23.84 -23.62 15.36
N ARG A 217 25.10 -23.32 15.04
CA ARG A 217 26.04 -24.30 14.50
C ARG A 217 26.32 -25.42 15.50
N ALA A 218 26.64 -25.07 16.74
CA ALA A 218 26.91 -26.02 17.82
C ALA A 218 25.67 -26.90 18.12
N ARG A 219 24.46 -26.30 18.11
CA ARG A 219 23.18 -27.02 18.20
C ARG A 219 23.04 -28.08 17.11
N SER A 220 23.32 -27.73 15.85
CA SER A 220 23.25 -28.69 14.73
C SER A 220 24.24 -29.85 14.83
N GLN A 221 25.33 -29.67 15.59
CA GLN A 221 26.40 -30.64 15.78
C GLN A 221 26.24 -31.45 17.08
N GLY A 222 25.23 -31.13 17.90
CA GLY A 222 25.00 -31.76 19.21
C GLY A 222 26.02 -31.35 20.27
N GLU A 223 26.69 -30.20 20.09
CA GLU A 223 27.67 -29.66 21.04
C GLU A 223 26.97 -28.82 22.13
N GLU A 224 27.68 -28.51 23.21
CA GLU A 224 27.20 -27.58 24.24
C GLU A 224 27.10 -26.16 23.65
N HIS A 225 25.95 -25.52 23.84
CA HIS A 225 25.65 -24.23 23.25
C HIS A 225 24.63 -23.47 24.08
N ASP A 226 24.48 -22.19 23.77
CA ASP A 226 23.42 -21.34 24.29
C ASP A 226 22.11 -21.66 23.54
N GLU A 227 21.22 -22.44 24.17
CA GLU A 227 19.95 -22.86 23.56
C GLU A 227 19.02 -21.67 23.30
N GLU A 228 18.97 -20.68 24.21
CA GLU A 228 18.11 -19.49 24.08
C GLU A 228 18.52 -18.65 22.88
N LEU A 229 19.83 -18.42 22.74
CA LEU A 229 20.39 -17.68 21.62
C LEU A 229 20.22 -18.43 20.28
N ALA A 230 20.34 -19.76 20.30
CA ALA A 230 20.12 -20.59 19.12
C ALA A 230 18.64 -20.57 18.69
N GLU A 231 17.71 -20.63 19.64
CA GLU A 231 16.27 -20.54 19.39
C GLU A 231 15.89 -19.17 18.81
N GLN A 232 16.37 -18.07 19.42
CA GLN A 232 16.15 -16.71 18.92
C GLN A 232 16.58 -16.53 17.45
N MET A 233 17.75 -17.10 17.08
CA MET A 233 18.26 -17.04 15.71
C MET A 233 17.41 -17.85 14.72
N LEU A 234 16.92 -19.02 15.14
CA LEU A 234 16.03 -19.86 14.32
C LEU A 234 14.67 -19.19 14.11
N ASP A 235 14.10 -18.60 15.15
CA ASP A 235 12.82 -17.88 15.09
C ASP A 235 12.92 -16.66 14.17
N ALA A 236 14.00 -15.87 14.30
CA ALA A 236 14.29 -14.78 13.37
C ALA A 236 14.40 -15.28 11.92
N GLY A 237 15.09 -16.42 11.70
CA GLY A 237 15.18 -17.06 10.40
C GLY A 237 13.82 -17.47 9.82
N GLN A 238 12.92 -18.03 10.64
CA GLN A 238 11.56 -18.39 10.21
C GLN A 238 10.73 -17.16 9.85
N ILE A 239 10.85 -16.08 10.62
CA ILE A 239 10.21 -14.79 10.32
C ILE A 239 10.67 -14.28 8.94
N PHE A 240 11.98 -14.27 8.68
CA PHE A 240 12.52 -13.77 7.41
C PHE A 240 12.16 -14.67 6.22
N LEU A 241 12.11 -15.99 6.40
CA LEU A 241 11.59 -16.92 5.38
C LEU A 241 10.12 -16.65 5.07
N ARG A 242 9.28 -16.40 6.08
CA ARG A 242 7.87 -16.06 5.89
C ARG A 242 7.74 -14.76 5.08
N MET A 243 8.51 -13.73 5.44
CA MET A 243 8.54 -12.47 4.70
C MET A 243 8.99 -12.67 3.25
N ASP A 244 10.02 -13.48 3.00
CA ASP A 244 10.51 -13.73 1.64
C ASP A 244 9.45 -14.45 0.77
N ASN A 245 8.73 -15.40 1.36
CA ASN A 245 7.68 -16.16 0.68
C ASN A 245 6.43 -15.33 0.39
N LEU A 246 6.02 -14.45 1.32
CA LEU A 246 4.78 -13.67 1.20
C LEU A 246 4.97 -12.33 0.48
N ALA A 247 6.12 -11.67 0.61
CA ALA A 247 6.31 -10.35 0.02
C ALA A 247 6.29 -10.40 -1.52
N ASN A 248 5.74 -9.34 -2.13
CA ASN A 248 5.79 -9.12 -3.57
C ASN A 248 6.61 -7.88 -3.96
N LEU A 249 6.89 -6.99 -3.00
CA LEU A 249 7.75 -5.84 -3.20
C LEU A 249 9.22 -6.22 -2.93
N LEU A 250 10.12 -5.63 -3.70
CA LEU A 250 11.55 -5.77 -3.52
C LEU A 250 12.10 -4.38 -3.19
N PRO A 251 12.11 -3.98 -1.90
CA PRO A 251 12.45 -2.62 -1.46
C PRO A 251 13.93 -2.44 -1.13
N LEU A 252 14.71 -3.53 -1.07
CA LEU A 252 16.11 -3.50 -0.66
C LEU A 252 17.00 -3.43 -1.89
N PRO A 253 17.73 -2.32 -2.12
CA PRO A 253 18.72 -2.28 -3.17
C PRO A 253 19.97 -3.12 -2.82
N PRO A 254 20.80 -3.47 -3.82
CA PRO A 254 22.02 -4.24 -3.60
C PRO A 254 23.06 -3.50 -2.74
N LEU A 255 23.73 -4.25 -1.85
CA LEU A 255 24.80 -3.71 -1.00
C LEU A 255 26.14 -3.53 -1.75
N GLY A 256 26.42 -4.37 -2.76
CA GLY A 256 27.64 -4.28 -3.58
C GLY A 256 27.66 -3.11 -4.58
N GLU A 257 28.76 -2.93 -5.31
CA GLU A 257 28.95 -1.81 -6.27
C GLU A 257 27.96 -1.83 -7.45
N ASP A 258 27.45 -3.01 -7.82
CA ASP A 258 26.48 -3.13 -8.91
C ASP A 258 25.12 -2.56 -8.49
N THR A 259 24.66 -1.54 -9.21
CA THR A 259 23.40 -0.83 -8.95
C THR A 259 22.25 -1.28 -9.85
N SER A 260 22.35 -2.45 -10.48
CA SER A 260 21.34 -2.94 -11.42
C SER A 260 19.98 -3.22 -10.76
N ASP A 261 18.88 -2.83 -11.42
CA ASP A 261 17.52 -2.94 -10.89
C ASP A 261 17.11 -4.39 -10.53
N HIS A 262 17.59 -5.40 -11.27
CA HIS A 262 17.25 -6.80 -11.04
C HIS A 262 17.91 -7.41 -9.78
N LEU A 263 18.86 -6.70 -9.16
CA LEU A 263 19.53 -7.11 -7.93
C LEU A 263 18.79 -6.61 -6.67
N TRP A 264 17.69 -5.87 -6.84
CA TRP A 264 16.84 -5.51 -5.73
C TRP A 264 16.19 -6.76 -5.15
N GLN A 265 16.07 -6.80 -3.83
CA GLN A 265 15.63 -7.96 -3.10
C GLN A 265 14.44 -7.64 -2.19
N LYS A 266 13.69 -8.70 -1.87
CA LYS A 266 12.69 -8.66 -0.80
C LYS A 266 13.38 -8.47 0.55
N THR A 267 12.67 -7.89 1.52
CA THR A 267 13.23 -7.67 2.85
C THR A 267 13.62 -8.98 3.53
N GLY A 268 12.77 -10.01 3.44
CA GLY A 268 13.07 -11.34 3.97
C GLY A 268 14.37 -11.92 3.41
N ARG A 269 14.58 -11.85 2.09
CA ARG A 269 15.82 -12.31 1.46
C ARG A 269 17.06 -11.57 1.97
N GLY A 270 17.02 -10.24 2.01
CA GLY A 270 18.16 -9.45 2.47
C GLY A 270 18.50 -9.69 3.95
N LEU A 271 17.51 -9.98 4.78
CA LEU A 271 17.70 -10.37 6.18
C LEU A 271 18.22 -11.80 6.33
N LEU A 272 17.81 -12.74 5.46
CA LEU A 272 18.40 -14.07 5.42
C LEU A 272 19.89 -14.04 5.03
N GLU A 273 20.26 -13.18 4.07
CA GLU A 273 21.66 -12.96 3.69
C GLU A 273 22.47 -12.28 4.82
N SER A 274 21.80 -11.62 5.75
CA SER A 274 22.45 -11.02 6.93
C SER A 274 23.03 -12.08 7.88
N PHE A 275 22.45 -13.29 7.95
CA PHE A 275 23.06 -14.41 8.69
C PHE A 275 24.41 -14.87 8.10
N GLN A 276 24.62 -14.68 6.80
CA GLN A 276 25.89 -15.05 6.16
C GLN A 276 26.94 -13.96 6.32
N SER A 277 26.51 -12.70 6.21
CA SER A 277 27.41 -11.54 6.31
C SER A 277 27.73 -11.13 7.75
N GLY A 278 26.92 -11.56 8.73
CA GLY A 278 27.07 -11.18 10.14
C GLY A 278 26.70 -9.72 10.44
N MET A 279 26.02 -9.05 9.51
CA MET A 279 25.56 -7.67 9.65
C MET A 279 24.13 -7.54 9.12
N VAL A 280 23.25 -6.88 9.88
CA VAL A 280 21.88 -6.65 9.42
C VAL A 280 21.92 -5.75 8.20
N ASN A 281 21.11 -6.06 7.19
CA ASN A 281 20.94 -5.19 6.04
C ASN A 281 20.53 -3.76 6.48
N PRO A 282 21.34 -2.72 6.20
CA PRO A 282 21.08 -1.37 6.69
C PRO A 282 19.80 -0.75 6.10
N TYR A 283 19.39 -1.15 4.90
CA TYR A 283 18.16 -0.68 4.29
C TYR A 283 16.92 -1.30 4.96
N ALA A 284 17.02 -2.56 5.37
CA ALA A 284 15.97 -3.19 6.19
C ALA A 284 15.84 -2.51 7.56
N MET A 285 16.97 -2.14 8.18
CA MET A 285 17.00 -1.38 9.43
C MET A 285 16.29 -0.02 9.30
N ALA A 286 16.49 0.69 8.19
CA ALA A 286 15.80 1.95 7.92
C ALA A 286 14.27 1.77 7.86
N TYR A 287 13.78 0.73 7.17
CA TYR A 287 12.35 0.43 7.14
C TYR A 287 11.79 -0.01 8.50
N ALA A 288 12.57 -0.75 9.30
CA ALA A 288 12.18 -1.11 10.66
C ALA A 288 12.02 0.15 11.55
N GLY A 289 12.94 1.11 11.43
CA GLY A 289 12.86 2.41 12.10
C GLY A 289 11.68 3.26 11.65
N LEU A 290 11.41 3.33 10.34
CA LEU A 290 10.21 4.00 9.81
C LEU A 290 8.94 3.35 10.37
N GLY A 291 8.89 2.02 10.43
CA GLY A 291 7.76 1.28 10.98
C GLY A 291 7.51 1.59 12.44
N ARG A 292 8.56 1.60 13.29
CA ARG A 292 8.43 2.01 14.69
C ARG A 292 7.96 3.46 14.81
N ALA A 293 8.62 4.40 14.13
CA ALA A 293 8.25 5.82 14.18
C ALA A 293 6.80 6.07 13.72
N TRP A 294 6.35 5.34 12.70
CA TRP A 294 4.95 5.41 12.26
C TRP A 294 4.00 4.85 13.31
N ARG A 295 4.29 3.70 13.93
CA ARG A 295 3.46 3.11 15.02
C ARG A 295 3.42 3.96 16.28
N ASP A 296 4.52 4.60 16.64
CA ASP A 296 4.63 5.43 17.83
C ASP A 296 4.12 6.87 17.61
N GLN A 297 3.57 7.17 16.42
CA GLN A 297 3.12 8.51 16.03
C GLN A 297 4.21 9.58 16.24
N SER A 298 5.45 9.26 15.85
CA SER A 298 6.64 10.10 16.07
C SER A 298 7.11 10.76 14.76
N PRO A 299 6.52 11.90 14.34
CA PRO A 299 6.81 12.53 13.05
C PRO A 299 8.27 13.01 12.94
N GLU A 300 8.86 13.52 14.03
CA GLU A 300 10.27 13.96 14.01
C GLU A 300 11.21 12.82 13.61
N THR A 301 11.13 11.69 14.32
CA THR A 301 11.93 10.50 14.03
C THR A 301 11.65 9.96 12.63
N PHE A 302 10.38 9.89 12.23
CA PHE A 302 10.01 9.44 10.89
C PHE A 302 10.65 10.31 9.80
N ASN A 303 10.53 11.63 9.92
CA ASN A 303 11.04 12.59 8.94
C ASN A 303 12.56 12.52 8.85
N THR A 304 13.26 12.41 9.98
CA THR A 304 14.72 12.24 10.01
C THR A 304 15.14 10.96 9.30
N ILE A 305 14.45 9.83 9.51
CA ILE A 305 14.79 8.57 8.83
C ILE A 305 14.55 8.68 7.33
N VAL A 306 13.43 9.27 6.90
CA VAL A 306 13.13 9.51 5.48
C VAL A 306 14.22 10.37 4.83
N GLU A 307 14.64 11.45 5.49
CA GLU A 307 15.69 12.34 4.99
C GLU A 307 17.02 11.61 4.83
N LEU A 308 17.51 10.96 5.90
CA LEU A 308 18.79 10.24 5.90
C LEU A 308 18.80 9.10 4.90
N TYR A 309 17.72 8.32 4.85
CA TYR A 309 17.62 7.18 3.94
C TYR A 309 17.54 7.64 2.48
N THR A 310 16.81 8.72 2.19
CA THR A 310 16.80 9.29 0.83
C THR A 310 18.20 9.77 0.46
N ALA A 311 18.90 10.50 1.32
CA ALA A 311 20.25 10.99 1.04
C ALA A 311 21.23 9.84 0.75
N GLN A 312 21.10 8.73 1.49
CA GLN A 312 21.87 7.51 1.25
C GLN A 312 21.56 6.91 -0.14
N LEU A 313 20.28 6.79 -0.49
CA LEU A 313 19.87 6.26 -1.79
C LEU A 313 20.26 7.18 -2.95
N ASP A 314 20.17 8.50 -2.78
CA ASP A 314 20.56 9.47 -3.82
C ASP A 314 22.05 9.41 -4.13
N ASN A 315 22.90 9.10 -3.14
CA ASN A 315 24.33 8.98 -3.35
C ASN A 315 24.68 7.80 -4.28
N LYS A 316 24.04 6.63 -4.09
CA LYS A 316 24.38 5.40 -4.81
C LYS A 316 23.43 5.06 -5.96
N PHE A 317 22.15 5.38 -5.84
CA PHE A 317 21.06 5.01 -6.76
C PHE A 317 20.37 6.23 -7.38
N SER A 318 21.12 7.31 -7.65
CA SER A 318 20.59 8.58 -8.17
C SER A 318 19.72 8.45 -9.42
N ALA A 319 20.02 7.50 -10.31
CA ALA A 319 19.24 7.28 -11.53
C ALA A 319 17.84 6.73 -11.21
N GLN A 320 17.76 5.73 -10.32
CA GLN A 320 16.51 5.16 -9.82
C GLN A 320 15.70 6.19 -9.06
N MET A 321 16.35 6.98 -8.20
CA MET A 321 15.70 8.06 -7.43
C MET A 321 15.06 9.11 -8.34
N LYS A 322 15.80 9.60 -9.36
CA LYS A 322 15.26 10.57 -10.33
C LYS A 322 14.06 10.01 -11.10
N LYS A 323 14.11 8.73 -11.48
CA LYS A 323 12.99 8.06 -12.17
C LYS A 323 11.77 7.93 -11.26
N ALA A 324 11.98 7.52 -10.00
CA ALA A 324 10.92 7.41 -9.01
C ALA A 324 10.26 8.77 -8.73
N ASP A 325 11.04 9.83 -8.53
CA ASP A 325 10.51 11.17 -8.30
C ASP A 325 9.78 11.75 -9.53
N ALA A 326 10.26 11.48 -10.75
CA ALA A 326 9.56 11.87 -11.96
C ALA A 326 8.18 11.19 -12.09
N GLU A 327 8.10 9.87 -11.80
CA GLU A 327 6.83 9.13 -11.82
C GLU A 327 5.87 9.63 -10.74
N ARG A 328 6.37 9.90 -9.53
CA ARG A 328 5.58 10.48 -8.43
C ARG A 328 5.00 11.85 -8.80
N LYS A 329 5.83 12.76 -9.34
CA LYS A 329 5.37 14.08 -9.80
C LYS A 329 4.32 13.98 -10.90
N PHE A 330 4.50 13.03 -11.83
CA PHE A 330 3.51 12.75 -12.87
C PHE A 330 2.17 12.28 -12.27
N ASN A 331 2.20 11.37 -11.30
CA ASN A 331 1.01 10.90 -10.60
C ASN A 331 0.30 12.03 -9.85
N ALA A 332 1.06 12.87 -9.14
CA ALA A 332 0.52 13.99 -8.39
C ALA A 332 -0.17 15.02 -9.30
N ALA A 333 0.36 15.28 -10.49
CA ALA A 333 -0.23 16.19 -11.47
C ALA A 333 -1.55 15.68 -12.09
N ALA A 334 -1.85 14.37 -11.95
CA ALA A 334 -3.03 13.70 -12.47
C ALA A 334 -3.43 14.16 -13.91
N PRO A 335 -2.49 14.12 -14.89
CA PRO A 335 -2.62 14.88 -16.13
C PRO A 335 -3.86 14.53 -16.96
N PHE A 336 -4.33 13.28 -16.91
CA PHE A 336 -5.56 12.86 -17.59
C PHE A 336 -6.81 13.49 -16.98
N TYR A 337 -6.89 13.52 -15.65
CA TYR A 337 -8.01 14.16 -14.96
C TYR A 337 -7.98 15.68 -15.17
N THR A 338 -6.80 16.28 -15.03
CA THR A 338 -6.59 17.71 -15.27
C THR A 338 -6.95 18.08 -16.72
N SER A 339 -6.55 17.26 -17.70
CA SER A 339 -6.90 17.46 -19.11
C SER A 339 -8.40 17.30 -19.37
N LEU A 340 -9.05 16.31 -18.76
CA LEU A 340 -10.49 16.12 -18.85
C LEU A 340 -11.25 17.36 -18.34
N LEU A 341 -10.84 17.90 -17.19
CA LEU A 341 -11.41 19.15 -16.66
C LEU A 341 -11.23 20.30 -17.65
N ILE A 342 -10.03 20.48 -18.20
CA ILE A 342 -9.76 21.53 -19.19
C ILE A 342 -10.66 21.36 -20.42
N TYR A 343 -10.85 20.14 -20.93
CA TYR A 343 -11.76 19.87 -22.06
C TYR A 343 -13.22 20.17 -21.72
N VAL A 344 -13.70 19.79 -20.55
CA VAL A 344 -15.07 20.10 -20.09
C VAL A 344 -15.25 21.61 -19.98
N PHE A 345 -14.28 22.35 -19.42
CA PHE A 345 -14.34 23.80 -19.37
C PHE A 345 -14.34 24.44 -20.76
N ALA A 346 -13.47 23.99 -21.67
CA ALA A 346 -13.44 24.48 -23.04
C ALA A 346 -14.78 24.23 -23.76
N PHE A 347 -15.39 23.05 -23.55
CA PHE A 347 -16.71 22.71 -24.07
C PHE A 347 -17.81 23.63 -23.51
N LEU A 348 -17.84 23.86 -22.19
CA LEU A 348 -18.80 24.77 -21.57
C LEU A 348 -18.65 26.22 -22.06
N ILE A 349 -17.41 26.68 -22.27
CA ILE A 349 -17.13 28.00 -22.85
C ILE A 349 -17.66 28.07 -24.28
N ALA A 350 -17.42 27.05 -25.11
CA ALA A 350 -17.92 27.00 -26.47
C ALA A 350 -19.46 27.10 -26.50
N PHE A 351 -20.16 26.34 -25.66
CA PHE A 351 -21.62 26.40 -25.52
C PHE A 351 -22.13 27.75 -25.02
N ALA A 352 -21.48 28.35 -24.03
CA ALA A 352 -21.88 29.65 -23.49
C ALA A 352 -21.55 30.83 -24.42
N SER A 353 -20.66 30.63 -25.39
CA SER A 353 -20.28 31.64 -26.39
C SER A 353 -21.24 31.75 -27.57
N TRP A 354 -22.14 30.76 -27.74
CA TRP A 354 -23.11 30.69 -28.83
C TRP A 354 -24.41 31.45 -28.55
#